data_AF-A0A0A9X3A5-F1
#
_entry.id   AF-A0A0A9X3A5-F1
#
_cell.length_a   1.000
_cell.length_b   1.000
_cell.length_c   1.000
_cell.angle_alpha   90.00
_cell.angle_beta   90.00
_cell.angle_gamma   90.00
#
_symmetry.space_group_name_H-M   'P 1'
#
loop_
_entity.id
_entity.type
_entity.pdbx_description
1 polymer ?
#
loop_
_entity_poly.entity_id
_entity_poly.type
_entity_poly.pdbx_seq_one_letter_code
_entity_poly.pdbx_strand_id
1 'polypeptide(L)'
;MDSLLGLFDPSEDKNLDGDNLPPEPQLGNIEYKLKLLNPSRTRFQHLVTQLKWRLREGGGEAIYEIGVEDSGLLAGLPSYEMDASLKTLSLMAAELGATTTILREREVGCGRKVTEVLVRKVPADQHMIEVRVAVMGSADAGKSTLVGVLTEGQLDNGRGRARLNTFRHLHEVRSGRTSSISHATLGFDSKGKILSCYDLECGEDLHCTKLISLLDLAGHRKYLRTTVQAVSGYRPHQAMLVVSSQSGVVGMTREHVAITSALDVPMFMVITKTDLGRPQSTVDQLSALLTSPGVRKIPMVIKTEDDVMTVCSGQVREEVVPIFQVSCVTGEGLDLLAKYLHVLPPGCGTREKERLDQELPEFQIDEIFRVADVGTVVGGLLTKGVITEQTELLVGPDDSGAFTPVKIQSVHRNKTPCRAVHSTQSASLALIPPLGTLRAGMVLISPHEEPTASFFFQATVRVLYHATGIHPGFQTTVHIGNIRQTAVIEGIMSFNTLHTNDRASVLFRFVRHPECVRPGARLLFREGPTKGIGTVTQVFPVTKPTGDTGALCDDASAPCDGDKNNNSTA
;
A
#
# COMPACT_ATOMS: atom_id res chain seq x y z
N MET A 1 41.18 7.01 18.75
CA MET A 1 40.79 6.83 17.34
C MET A 1 41.33 5.51 16.80
N ASP A 2 41.45 4.45 17.63
CA ASP A 2 41.99 3.14 17.23
C ASP A 2 41.30 1.98 17.97
N SER A 3 39.96 1.92 17.95
CA SER A 3 39.22 0.74 18.45
C SER A 3 38.00 0.34 17.59
N LEU A 4 37.90 0.88 16.37
CA LEU A 4 36.75 0.66 15.46
C LEU A 4 37.13 -0.12 14.19
N LEU A 5 38.39 -0.50 14.03
CA LEU A 5 38.94 -1.14 12.83
C LEU A 5 39.09 -2.68 12.94
N GLY A 6 38.69 -3.29 14.07
CA GLY A 6 38.76 -4.75 14.26
C GLY A 6 37.53 -5.53 13.81
N LEU A 7 36.54 -4.88 13.18
CA LEU A 7 35.27 -5.51 12.76
C LEU A 7 35.23 -5.92 11.27
N PHE A 8 36.30 -5.67 10.52
CA PHE A 8 36.33 -5.88 9.07
C PHE A 8 37.61 -6.57 8.60
N ASP A 9 37.97 -7.69 9.23
CA ASP A 9 38.94 -8.62 8.64
C ASP A 9 38.17 -9.75 7.91
N PRO A 10 38.27 -9.87 6.58
CA PRO A 10 37.43 -10.76 5.77
C PRO A 10 38.00 -12.18 5.64
N SER A 11 38.74 -12.68 6.64
CA SER A 11 39.42 -13.99 6.58
C SER A 11 39.11 -14.95 7.73
N GLU A 12 38.02 -14.74 8.46
CA GLU A 12 37.44 -15.79 9.31
C GLU A 12 36.11 -16.24 8.72
N ASP A 13 36.15 -17.37 7.99
CA ASP A 13 34.99 -18.23 7.75
C ASP A 13 34.39 -18.65 9.10
N LYS A 14 33.52 -17.80 9.65
CA LYS A 14 32.56 -18.23 10.66
C LYS A 14 31.47 -19.00 9.92
N ASN A 15 31.54 -20.32 10.03
CA ASN A 15 30.36 -21.16 10.02
C ASN A 15 29.31 -20.50 10.91
N LEU A 16 28.32 -19.84 10.32
CA LEU A 16 27.13 -19.36 11.03
C LEU A 16 26.31 -20.61 11.34
N ASP A 17 26.59 -21.22 12.49
CA ASP A 17 25.82 -22.34 13.02
C ASP A 17 24.33 -21.93 13.14
N GLY A 18 23.48 -22.64 12.41
CA GLY A 18 22.06 -22.35 12.19
C GLY A 18 21.11 -22.76 13.32
N ASP A 19 21.49 -22.56 14.58
CA ASP A 19 20.76 -23.11 15.75
C ASP A 19 20.07 -22.06 16.65
N ASN A 20 20.14 -20.76 16.32
CA ASN A 20 19.61 -19.71 17.18
C ASN A 20 18.80 -18.66 16.40
N LEU A 21 17.57 -18.42 16.84
CA LEU A 21 16.75 -17.28 16.43
C LEU A 21 17.08 -16.07 17.33
N PRO A 22 16.80 -14.82 16.88
CA PRO A 22 16.81 -13.68 17.78
C PRO A 22 15.84 -13.90 18.95
N PRO A 23 16.10 -13.28 20.12
CA PRO A 23 15.24 -13.41 21.28
C PRO A 23 13.81 -12.96 20.97
N GLU A 24 12.84 -13.55 21.68
CA GLU A 24 11.43 -13.31 21.42
C GLU A 24 11.09 -11.80 21.47
N PRO A 25 10.42 -11.27 20.44
CA PRO A 25 10.00 -9.89 20.46
C PRO A 25 8.86 -9.69 21.49
N GLN A 26 9.08 -8.77 22.44
CA GLN A 26 8.09 -8.40 23.47
C GLN A 26 6.81 -7.80 22.88
N LEU A 27 6.89 -7.24 21.67
CA LEU A 27 5.80 -6.63 20.92
C LEU A 27 5.71 -7.26 19.53
N GLY A 28 4.50 -7.38 18.99
CA GLY A 28 4.25 -7.96 17.68
C GLY A 28 3.49 -9.28 17.74
N ASN A 29 3.36 -9.92 16.58
CA ASN A 29 2.47 -11.05 16.35
C ASN A 29 3.14 -12.43 16.46
N ILE A 30 4.39 -12.48 16.89
CA ILE A 30 5.21 -13.70 16.94
C ILE A 30 5.44 -14.11 18.38
N GLU A 31 5.18 -15.37 18.71
CA GLU A 31 5.32 -15.92 20.06
C GLU A 31 6.16 -17.19 20.04
N TYR A 32 7.13 -17.28 20.94
CA TYR A 32 7.95 -18.49 21.10
C TYR A 32 7.48 -19.31 22.29
N LYS A 33 7.36 -20.63 22.12
CA LYS A 33 6.98 -21.54 23.20
C LYS A 33 7.75 -22.85 23.10
N LEU A 34 8.44 -23.21 24.17
CA LEU A 34 9.13 -24.49 24.23
C LEU A 34 8.15 -25.67 24.11
N LYS A 35 7.06 -25.67 24.90
CA LYS A 35 6.04 -26.74 24.90
C LYS A 35 4.70 -26.29 25.47
N LEU A 36 3.61 -26.89 24.98
CA LEU A 36 2.22 -26.60 25.40
C LEU A 36 1.51 -27.90 25.85
N LEU A 37 2.08 -28.59 26.84
CA LEU A 37 1.57 -29.87 27.32
C LEU A 37 0.54 -29.66 28.45
N ASN A 38 -0.65 -30.24 28.30
CA ASN A 38 -1.72 -30.37 29.31
C ASN A 38 -1.77 -29.21 30.34
N PRO A 39 -2.02 -27.96 29.90
CA PRO A 39 -2.08 -26.84 30.82
C PRO A 39 -3.24 -27.00 31.81
N SER A 40 -3.06 -26.55 33.05
CA SER A 40 -4.15 -26.39 34.01
C SER A 40 -5.21 -25.42 33.45
N ARG A 41 -6.46 -25.48 33.94
CA ARG A 41 -7.54 -24.58 33.46
C ARG A 41 -7.15 -23.09 33.55
N THR A 42 -6.48 -22.68 34.63
CA THR A 42 -6.00 -21.30 34.80
C THR A 42 -4.88 -20.96 33.82
N ARG A 43 -3.91 -21.86 33.63
CA ARG A 43 -2.83 -21.66 32.66
C ARG A 43 -3.36 -21.62 31.23
N PHE A 44 -4.33 -22.46 30.90
CA PHE A 44 -4.98 -22.48 29.59
C PHE A 44 -5.67 -21.14 29.30
N GLN A 45 -6.45 -20.60 30.24
CA GLN A 45 -7.07 -19.27 30.09
C GLN A 45 -6.04 -18.15 29.91
N HIS A 46 -4.90 -18.21 30.61
CA HIS A 46 -3.81 -17.25 30.43
C HIS A 46 -3.20 -17.35 29.02
N LEU A 47 -2.97 -18.57 28.52
CA LEU A 47 -2.45 -18.81 27.17
C LEU A 47 -3.43 -18.31 26.10
N VAL A 48 -4.74 -18.52 26.29
CA VAL A 48 -5.79 -18.02 25.39
C VAL A 48 -5.81 -16.49 25.38
N THR A 49 -5.64 -15.86 26.54
CA THR A 49 -5.57 -14.40 26.66
C THR A 49 -4.32 -13.84 25.96
N GLN A 50 -3.19 -14.53 26.09
CA GLN A 50 -1.95 -14.20 25.38
C GLN A 50 -2.12 -14.33 23.86
N LEU A 51 -2.72 -15.44 23.39
CA LEU A 51 -3.01 -15.64 21.97
C LEU A 51 -3.94 -14.55 21.43
N LYS A 52 -4.97 -14.16 22.20
CA LYS A 52 -5.86 -13.05 21.85
C LYS A 52 -5.09 -11.73 21.70
N TRP A 53 -4.08 -11.49 22.53
CA TRP A 53 -3.23 -10.30 22.45
C TRP A 53 -2.34 -10.31 21.20
N ARG A 54 -1.67 -11.43 20.90
CA ARG A 54 -0.85 -11.59 19.69
C ARG A 54 -1.66 -11.46 18.39
N LEU A 55 -2.85 -12.08 18.35
CA LEU A 55 -3.79 -11.95 17.23
C LEU A 55 -4.24 -10.50 17.03
N ARG A 56 -4.41 -9.73 18.11
CA ARG A 56 -4.71 -8.30 18.00
C ARG A 56 -3.53 -7.54 17.44
N GLU A 57 -2.32 -7.72 17.96
CA GLU A 57 -1.13 -7.01 17.48
C GLU A 57 -0.83 -7.30 16.00
N GLY A 58 -1.13 -8.50 15.50
CA GLY A 58 -0.94 -8.88 14.09
C GLY A 58 -2.17 -8.74 13.18
N GLY A 59 -3.19 -7.96 13.59
CA GLY A 59 -4.33 -7.64 12.73
C GLY A 59 -5.21 -8.84 12.38
N GLY A 60 -5.27 -9.85 13.25
CA GLY A 60 -5.95 -11.12 13.03
C GLY A 60 -5.02 -12.28 12.67
N GLU A 61 -3.71 -12.06 12.56
CA GLU A 61 -2.71 -13.10 12.30
C GLU A 61 -1.69 -13.16 13.45
N ALA A 62 -1.31 -14.36 13.88
CA ALA A 62 -0.24 -14.59 14.86
C ALA A 62 0.60 -15.79 14.44
N ILE A 63 1.92 -15.74 14.62
CA ILE A 63 2.84 -16.84 14.33
C ILE A 63 3.35 -17.40 15.65
N TYR A 64 3.20 -18.70 15.85
CA TYR A 64 3.67 -19.43 17.02
C TYR A 64 4.81 -20.34 16.62
N GLU A 65 5.96 -20.18 17.29
CA GLU A 65 7.11 -21.07 17.12
C GLU A 65 7.17 -22.05 18.30
N ILE A 66 6.83 -23.31 18.03
CA ILE A 66 6.79 -24.38 19.03
C ILE A 66 8.09 -25.16 19.01
N GLY A 67 8.69 -25.38 20.18
CA GLY A 67 10.00 -26.02 20.33
C GLY A 67 11.16 -25.02 20.40
N VAL A 68 10.86 -23.73 20.57
CA VAL A 68 11.81 -22.63 20.69
C VAL A 68 11.71 -22.03 22.10
N GLU A 69 12.85 -21.78 22.74
CA GLU A 69 12.90 -21.05 24.01
C GLU A 69 12.75 -19.54 23.79
N ASP A 70 12.32 -18.81 24.82
CA ASP A 70 12.17 -17.34 24.77
C ASP A 70 13.50 -16.61 24.42
N SER A 71 14.63 -17.29 24.66
CA SER A 71 15.99 -16.84 24.27
C SER A 71 16.27 -16.91 22.77
N GLY A 72 15.40 -17.58 22.00
CA GLY A 72 15.60 -17.90 20.59
C GLY A 72 16.27 -19.26 20.33
N LEU A 73 16.58 -20.03 21.39
CA LEU A 73 17.23 -21.33 21.27
C LEU A 73 16.29 -22.41 20.74
N LEU A 74 16.70 -23.06 19.66
CA LEU A 74 15.98 -24.17 19.03
C LEU A 74 16.19 -25.48 19.82
N ALA A 75 15.52 -25.64 20.96
CA ALA A 75 15.65 -26.84 21.78
C ALA A 75 14.99 -28.09 21.15
N GLY A 76 13.92 -27.88 20.36
CA GLY A 76 13.12 -28.90 19.69
C GLY A 76 12.33 -29.80 20.64
N LEU A 77 11.27 -30.43 20.12
CA LEU A 77 10.44 -31.39 20.85
C LEU A 77 10.36 -32.74 20.13
N PRO A 78 10.27 -33.87 20.85
CA PRO A 78 9.96 -35.15 20.22
C PRO A 78 8.54 -35.12 19.61
N SER A 79 8.30 -35.93 18.58
CA SER A 79 7.06 -35.89 17.79
C SER A 79 5.78 -36.02 18.64
N TYR A 80 5.80 -36.83 19.69
CA TYR A 80 4.64 -37.01 20.57
C TYR A 80 4.30 -35.75 21.39
N GLU A 81 5.31 -35.00 21.86
CA GLU A 81 5.10 -33.74 22.58
C GLU A 81 4.70 -32.62 21.64
N MET A 82 5.21 -32.65 20.40
CA MET A 82 4.83 -31.71 19.36
C MET A 82 3.34 -31.85 19.02
N ASP A 83 2.87 -33.07 18.75
CA ASP A 83 1.46 -33.33 18.44
C ASP A 83 0.53 -32.92 19.58
N ALA A 84 0.93 -33.17 20.83
CA ALA A 84 0.19 -32.73 22.00
C ALA A 84 0.15 -31.20 22.12
N SER A 85 1.27 -30.52 21.85
CA SER A 85 1.36 -29.05 21.87
C SER A 85 0.53 -28.40 20.77
N LEU A 86 0.54 -28.98 19.56
CA LEU A 86 -0.28 -28.54 18.42
C LEU A 86 -1.78 -28.70 18.70
N LYS A 87 -2.19 -29.81 19.33
CA LYS A 87 -3.57 -30.01 19.78
C LYS A 87 -3.99 -28.95 20.80
N THR A 88 -3.15 -28.66 21.79
CA THR A 88 -3.43 -27.58 22.76
C THR A 88 -3.59 -26.24 22.07
N LEU A 89 -2.70 -25.89 21.12
CA LEU A 89 -2.80 -24.64 20.37
C LEU A 89 -4.07 -24.58 19.52
N SER A 90 -4.46 -25.69 18.89
CA SER A 90 -5.71 -25.79 18.14
C SER A 90 -6.94 -25.56 19.04
N LEU A 91 -6.94 -26.10 20.27
CA LEU A 91 -8.00 -25.84 21.26
C LEU A 91 -8.04 -24.37 21.70
N MET A 92 -6.88 -23.75 21.93
CA MET A 92 -6.78 -22.32 22.25
C MET A 92 -7.33 -21.45 21.11
N ALA A 93 -7.00 -21.81 19.87
CA ALA A 93 -7.50 -21.12 18.69
C ALA A 93 -9.01 -21.29 18.53
N ALA A 94 -9.54 -22.50 18.74
CA ALA A 94 -10.96 -22.79 18.67
C ALA A 94 -11.79 -21.96 19.68
N GLU A 95 -11.30 -21.76 20.90
CA GLU A 95 -11.96 -20.91 21.90
C GLU A 95 -12.07 -19.44 21.45
N LEU A 96 -11.11 -18.98 20.63
CA LEU A 96 -11.12 -17.65 20.05
C LEU A 96 -11.83 -17.58 18.69
N GLY A 97 -12.30 -18.69 18.13
CA GLY A 97 -12.84 -18.76 16.77
C GLY A 97 -11.77 -18.56 15.69
N ALA A 98 -10.53 -18.96 15.95
CA ALA A 98 -9.38 -18.87 15.05
C ALA A 98 -9.03 -20.24 14.44
N THR A 99 -8.41 -20.23 13.27
CA THR A 99 -7.89 -21.43 12.58
C THR A 99 -6.37 -21.48 12.66
N THR A 100 -5.81 -22.68 12.84
CA THR A 100 -4.37 -22.92 12.89
C THR A 100 -3.88 -23.61 11.62
N THR A 101 -2.75 -23.15 11.07
CA THR A 101 -2.04 -23.77 9.96
C THR A 101 -0.57 -23.94 10.26
N ILE A 102 -0.04 -25.11 9.96
CA ILE A 102 1.39 -25.37 10.07
C ILE A 102 2.06 -24.75 8.84
N LEU A 103 3.00 -23.83 9.06
CA LEU A 103 3.76 -23.18 8.00
C LEU A 103 5.04 -23.95 7.69
N ARG A 104 5.78 -24.38 8.73
CA ARG A 104 6.99 -25.20 8.57
C ARG A 104 7.20 -26.16 9.73
N GLU A 105 7.89 -27.26 9.46
CA GLU A 105 8.48 -28.16 10.44
C GLU A 105 9.99 -28.27 10.16
N ARG A 106 10.81 -28.04 11.19
CA ARG A 106 12.27 -28.21 11.14
C ARG A 106 12.67 -29.31 12.09
N GLU A 107 13.57 -30.20 11.66
CA GLU A 107 14.19 -31.18 12.55
C GLU A 107 15.49 -30.60 13.12
N VAL A 108 15.56 -30.53 14.44
CA VAL A 108 16.76 -30.18 15.21
C VAL A 108 17.28 -31.48 15.81
N GLY A 109 18.59 -31.69 15.80
CA GLY A 109 19.24 -32.99 16.02
C GLY A 109 18.62 -33.93 17.07
N CYS A 110 18.82 -35.25 16.89
CA CYS A 110 18.24 -36.32 17.70
C CYS A 110 16.71 -36.49 17.57
N GLY A 111 16.15 -36.28 16.37
CA GLY A 111 14.73 -36.57 16.08
C GLY A 111 13.74 -35.61 16.76
N ARG A 112 14.21 -34.42 17.15
CA ARG A 112 13.37 -33.36 17.71
C ARG A 112 12.92 -32.43 16.59
N LYS A 113 11.71 -31.91 16.73
CA LYS A 113 11.07 -31.03 15.75
C LYS A 113 10.79 -29.67 16.37
N VAL A 114 10.89 -28.64 15.55
CA VAL A 114 10.44 -27.28 15.80
C VAL A 114 9.40 -26.97 14.73
N THR A 115 8.25 -26.44 15.13
CA THR A 115 7.13 -26.20 14.22
C THR A 115 6.70 -24.75 14.30
N GLU A 116 6.58 -24.07 13.16
CA GLU A 116 5.91 -22.77 13.11
C GLU A 116 4.46 -22.94 12.68
N VAL A 117 3.58 -22.27 13.41
CA VAL A 117 2.14 -22.34 13.22
C VAL A 117 1.59 -20.94 13.06
N LEU A 118 0.89 -20.69 11.96
CA LEU A 118 0.08 -19.50 11.77
C LEU A 118 -1.29 -19.71 12.39
N VAL A 119 -1.66 -18.84 13.31
CA VAL A 119 -3.00 -18.73 13.86
C VAL A 119 -3.66 -17.53 13.21
N ARG A 120 -4.77 -17.76 12.51
CA ARG A 120 -5.55 -16.70 11.86
C ARG A 120 -6.94 -16.64 12.46
N LYS A 121 -7.32 -15.45 12.92
CA LYS A 121 -8.68 -15.11 13.34
C LYS A 121 -9.28 -14.12 12.36
N VAL A 122 -10.34 -14.53 11.69
CA VAL A 122 -11.15 -13.63 10.87
C VAL A 122 -12.01 -12.78 11.85
N PRO A 123 -11.96 -11.43 11.79
CA PRO A 123 -12.77 -10.59 12.67
C PRO A 123 -14.26 -10.86 12.46
N ALA A 124 -15.07 -10.82 13.54
CA ALA A 124 -16.51 -11.09 13.43
C ALA A 124 -17.26 -10.10 12.50
N ASP A 125 -16.74 -8.88 12.36
CA ASP A 125 -17.30 -7.82 11.51
C ASP A 125 -16.76 -7.82 10.07
N GLN A 126 -15.79 -8.69 9.76
CA GLN A 126 -15.13 -8.74 8.44
C GLN A 126 -15.11 -10.17 7.93
N HIS A 127 -15.67 -10.42 6.75
CA HIS A 127 -15.63 -11.78 6.18
C HIS A 127 -14.22 -12.23 5.75
N MET A 128 -13.27 -11.30 5.52
CA MET A 128 -11.90 -11.59 5.05
C MET A 128 -10.87 -10.50 5.42
N ILE A 129 -9.59 -10.87 5.49
CA ILE A 129 -8.46 -9.93 5.53
C ILE A 129 -8.06 -9.56 4.10
N GLU A 130 -8.06 -8.27 3.76
CA GLU A 130 -7.70 -7.79 2.42
C GLU A 130 -6.31 -7.15 2.40
N VAL A 131 -5.47 -7.57 1.47
CA VAL A 131 -4.15 -7.01 1.22
C VAL A 131 -4.07 -6.52 -0.23
N ARG A 132 -3.69 -5.26 -0.42
CA ARG A 132 -3.54 -4.64 -1.74
C ARG A 132 -2.08 -4.68 -2.17
N VAL A 133 -1.80 -5.29 -3.32
CA VAL A 133 -0.45 -5.38 -3.89
C VAL A 133 -0.44 -4.77 -5.28
N ALA A 134 0.41 -3.76 -5.50
CA ALA A 134 0.56 -3.14 -6.80
C ALA A 134 1.62 -3.84 -7.66
N VAL A 135 1.25 -4.28 -8.85
CA VAL A 135 2.14 -4.99 -9.78
C VAL A 135 2.76 -4.01 -10.77
N MET A 136 4.08 -3.81 -10.65
CA MET A 136 4.85 -2.86 -11.42
C MET A 136 6.00 -3.54 -12.15
N GLY A 137 6.54 -2.90 -13.19
CA GLY A 137 7.63 -3.48 -13.99
C GLY A 137 7.57 -3.07 -15.47
N SER A 138 8.58 -3.47 -16.24
CA SER A 138 8.67 -3.11 -17.67
C SER A 138 7.52 -3.70 -18.51
N ALA A 139 7.27 -3.16 -19.70
CA ALA A 139 6.20 -3.61 -20.60
C ALA A 139 6.28 -5.11 -20.91
N ASP A 140 7.49 -5.64 -21.12
CA ASP A 140 7.73 -7.05 -21.50
C ASP A 140 8.16 -7.94 -20.33
N ALA A 141 8.00 -7.47 -19.09
CA ALA A 141 8.33 -8.22 -17.88
C ALA A 141 7.35 -9.36 -17.58
N GLY A 142 6.20 -9.44 -18.27
CA GLY A 142 5.21 -10.50 -18.02
C GLY A 142 4.30 -10.27 -16.81
N LYS A 143 4.10 -9.02 -16.36
CA LYS A 143 3.21 -8.64 -15.24
C LYS A 143 1.80 -9.23 -15.37
N SER A 144 1.09 -8.89 -16.43
CA SER A 144 -0.28 -9.34 -16.68
C SER A 144 -0.36 -10.85 -16.87
N THR A 145 0.70 -11.48 -17.41
CA THR A 145 0.80 -12.94 -17.51
C THR A 145 0.91 -13.57 -16.12
N LEU A 146 1.79 -13.05 -15.25
CA LEU A 146 1.94 -13.53 -13.87
C LEU A 146 0.63 -13.39 -13.08
N VAL A 147 -0.04 -12.24 -13.20
CA VAL A 147 -1.34 -12.01 -12.56
C VAL A 147 -2.41 -13.00 -13.08
N GLY A 148 -2.46 -13.25 -14.38
CA GLY A 148 -3.38 -14.23 -14.96
C GLY A 148 -3.12 -15.66 -14.47
N VAL A 149 -1.84 -16.09 -14.44
CA VAL A 149 -1.46 -17.42 -13.95
C VAL A 149 -1.81 -17.61 -12.47
N LEU A 150 -1.56 -16.59 -11.64
CA LEU A 150 -1.87 -16.66 -10.21
C LEU A 150 -3.37 -16.71 -9.93
N THR A 151 -4.19 -15.98 -10.71
CA THR A 151 -5.64 -15.89 -10.48
C THR A 151 -6.43 -17.06 -11.05
N GLU A 152 -6.00 -17.64 -12.17
CA GLU A 152 -6.68 -18.78 -12.79
C GLU A 152 -6.07 -20.14 -12.44
N GLY A 153 -4.84 -20.16 -11.93
CA GLY A 153 -4.11 -21.38 -11.62
C GLY A 153 -3.66 -22.18 -12.85
N GLN A 154 -3.78 -21.63 -14.06
CA GLN A 154 -3.30 -22.25 -15.30
C GLN A 154 -1.97 -21.64 -15.74
N LEU A 155 -1.01 -22.49 -16.11
CA LEU A 155 0.27 -22.04 -16.66
C LEU A 155 0.11 -21.39 -18.03
N ASP A 156 1.02 -20.46 -18.34
CA ASP A 156 1.06 -19.79 -19.63
C ASP A 156 1.66 -20.71 -20.71
N ASN A 157 1.18 -20.56 -21.94
CA ASN A 157 1.68 -21.35 -23.08
C ASN A 157 2.94 -20.73 -23.73
N GLY A 158 3.61 -19.80 -23.05
CA GLY A 158 4.75 -19.04 -23.57
C GLY A 158 4.39 -17.99 -24.64
N ARG A 159 3.12 -17.88 -25.03
CA ARG A 159 2.61 -16.88 -25.99
C ARG A 159 1.76 -15.80 -25.31
N GLY A 160 1.65 -15.81 -23.98
CA GLY A 160 0.84 -14.87 -23.23
C GLY A 160 -0.64 -15.11 -23.46
N ARG A 161 -1.10 -16.37 -23.28
CA ARG A 161 -2.51 -16.71 -23.19
C ARG A 161 -3.10 -16.22 -21.88
N ALA A 162 -2.39 -16.39 -20.77
CA ALA A 162 -2.89 -16.05 -19.43
C ALA A 162 -3.20 -14.55 -19.24
N ARG A 163 -2.49 -13.64 -19.94
CA ARG A 163 -2.74 -12.19 -19.85
C ARG A 163 -4.06 -11.75 -20.48
N LEU A 164 -4.67 -12.55 -21.37
CA LEU A 164 -5.92 -12.19 -22.04
C LEU A 164 -7.06 -12.04 -21.02
N ASN A 165 -6.99 -12.77 -19.91
CA ASN A 165 -8.00 -12.78 -18.86
C ASN A 165 -7.91 -11.54 -17.97
N THR A 166 -6.78 -10.82 -18.02
CA THR A 166 -6.55 -9.58 -17.29
C THR A 166 -6.89 -8.33 -18.12
N PHE A 167 -6.95 -8.44 -19.45
CA PHE A 167 -7.18 -7.30 -20.34
C PHE A 167 -8.64 -6.86 -20.35
N ARG A 168 -8.87 -5.56 -20.21
CA ARG A 168 -10.21 -4.95 -20.16
C ARG A 168 -10.64 -4.36 -21.50
N HIS A 169 -9.69 -3.96 -22.33
CA HIS A 169 -10.00 -3.23 -23.56
C HIS A 169 -9.49 -3.92 -24.83
N LEU A 170 -10.22 -3.74 -25.93
CA LEU A 170 -9.90 -4.35 -27.22
C LEU A 170 -8.51 -3.93 -27.76
N HIS A 171 -8.08 -2.69 -27.53
CA HIS A 171 -6.75 -2.25 -27.94
C HIS A 171 -5.63 -2.88 -27.11
N GLU A 172 -5.88 -3.32 -25.87
CA GLU A 172 -4.92 -4.09 -25.07
C GLU A 172 -4.73 -5.48 -25.68
N VAL A 173 -5.82 -6.12 -26.10
CA VAL A 173 -5.79 -7.41 -26.81
C VAL A 173 -5.03 -7.29 -28.14
N ARG A 174 -5.33 -6.25 -28.94
CA ARG A 174 -4.65 -6.02 -30.24
C ARG A 174 -3.18 -5.67 -30.11
N SER A 175 -2.81 -4.84 -29.14
CA SER A 175 -1.44 -4.38 -28.95
C SER A 175 -0.60 -5.30 -28.07
N GLY A 176 -1.23 -6.21 -27.34
CA GLY A 176 -0.61 -7.06 -26.32
C GLY A 176 -0.08 -6.27 -25.11
N ARG A 177 -0.53 -5.02 -24.89
CA ARG A 177 -0.02 -4.10 -23.86
C ARG A 177 -1.13 -3.58 -22.98
N THR A 178 -0.93 -3.65 -21.66
CA THR A 178 -1.79 -3.06 -20.64
C THR A 178 -1.75 -1.53 -20.70
N SER A 179 -2.91 -0.91 -20.70
CA SER A 179 -3.10 0.54 -20.81
C SER A 179 -3.89 1.14 -19.64
N SER A 180 -4.71 0.30 -19.00
CA SER A 180 -5.58 0.62 -17.86
C SER A 180 -5.09 -0.07 -16.59
N ILE A 181 -5.65 0.32 -15.44
CA ILE A 181 -5.48 -0.41 -14.17
C ILE A 181 -6.49 -1.55 -14.18
N SER A 182 -6.02 -2.79 -14.04
CA SER A 182 -6.90 -3.94 -13.82
C SER A 182 -6.77 -4.44 -12.38
N HIS A 183 -7.92 -4.72 -11.79
CA HIS A 183 -8.02 -5.32 -10.47
C HIS A 183 -8.20 -6.81 -10.64
N ALA A 184 -7.26 -7.58 -10.13
CA ALA A 184 -7.34 -9.02 -10.07
C ALA A 184 -7.38 -9.44 -8.59
N THR A 185 -8.14 -10.48 -8.30
CA THR A 185 -8.40 -10.89 -6.92
C THR A 185 -7.92 -12.32 -6.73
N LEU A 186 -7.08 -12.53 -5.73
CA LEU A 186 -6.52 -13.83 -5.36
C LEU A 186 -7.00 -14.20 -3.95
N GLY A 187 -7.81 -15.25 -3.84
CA GLY A 187 -8.33 -15.74 -2.56
C GLY A 187 -7.47 -16.87 -2.00
N PHE A 188 -7.30 -16.88 -0.68
CA PHE A 188 -6.67 -17.98 0.05
C PHE A 188 -7.64 -18.58 1.08
N ASP A 189 -7.68 -19.90 1.12
CA ASP A 189 -8.34 -20.63 2.21
C ASP A 189 -7.56 -20.50 3.53
N SER A 190 -8.09 -21.11 4.60
CA SER A 190 -7.38 -21.17 5.88
C SER A 190 -6.06 -21.91 5.79
N LYS A 191 -5.95 -22.93 4.91
CA LYS A 191 -4.79 -23.83 4.72
C LYS A 191 -3.70 -23.27 3.79
N GLY A 192 -3.91 -22.10 3.19
CA GLY A 192 -2.97 -21.49 2.24
C GLY A 192 -3.12 -21.96 0.79
N LYS A 193 -4.18 -22.69 0.45
CA LYS A 193 -4.49 -23.04 -0.93
C LYS A 193 -5.13 -21.85 -1.65
N ILE A 194 -4.69 -21.62 -2.89
CA ILE A 194 -5.29 -20.63 -3.79
C ILE A 194 -6.70 -21.09 -4.18
N LEU A 195 -7.67 -20.20 -4.03
CA LEU A 195 -9.05 -20.34 -4.51
C LEU A 195 -9.15 -19.80 -5.94
N SER A 196 -9.92 -20.46 -6.80
CA SER A 196 -10.08 -20.00 -8.17
C SER A 196 -10.97 -18.76 -8.25
N CYS A 197 -10.81 -17.96 -9.30
CA CYS A 197 -11.65 -16.78 -9.54
C CYS A 197 -13.16 -17.13 -9.61
N TYR A 198 -13.51 -18.30 -10.17
CA TYR A 198 -14.90 -18.79 -10.21
C TYR A 198 -15.47 -19.03 -8.81
N ASP A 199 -14.64 -19.53 -7.89
CA ASP A 199 -15.07 -19.80 -6.51
C ASP A 199 -15.33 -18.50 -5.72
N LEU A 200 -14.70 -17.39 -6.12
CA LEU A 200 -14.89 -16.08 -5.50
C LEU A 200 -16.18 -15.38 -5.96
N GLU A 201 -16.62 -15.62 -7.20
CA GLU A 201 -17.81 -14.97 -7.76
C GLU A 201 -19.11 -15.73 -7.48
N CYS A 202 -19.06 -17.04 -7.24
CA CYS A 202 -20.25 -17.89 -7.05
C CYS A 202 -20.86 -17.87 -5.64
N GLY A 203 -20.27 -17.20 -4.65
CA GLY A 203 -20.94 -16.81 -3.40
C GLY A 203 -21.47 -17.94 -2.48
N GLU A 204 -21.34 -19.21 -2.85
CA GLU A 204 -21.84 -20.35 -2.08
C GLU A 204 -20.66 -21.15 -1.51
N ASP A 205 -20.55 -21.15 -0.18
CA ASP A 205 -19.82 -22.12 0.67
C ASP A 205 -18.27 -22.15 0.69
N LEU A 206 -17.55 -21.15 0.19
CA LEU A 206 -16.08 -21.08 0.39
C LEU A 206 -15.62 -20.04 1.41
N HIS A 207 -15.07 -20.52 2.53
CA HIS A 207 -14.42 -19.74 3.58
C HIS A 207 -13.07 -19.14 3.11
N CYS A 208 -13.11 -18.12 2.26
CA CYS A 208 -11.94 -17.30 1.94
C CYS A 208 -11.50 -16.52 3.18
N THR A 209 -10.32 -16.83 3.72
CA THR A 209 -9.83 -16.15 4.94
C THR A 209 -9.03 -14.89 4.64
N LYS A 210 -8.33 -14.88 3.50
CA LYS A 210 -7.45 -13.79 3.07
C LYS A 210 -7.59 -13.55 1.58
N LEU A 211 -7.67 -12.29 1.21
CA LEU A 211 -7.83 -11.82 -0.15
C LEU A 211 -6.68 -10.89 -0.51
N ILE A 212 -6.07 -11.14 -1.66
CA ILE A 212 -5.06 -10.26 -2.22
C ILE A 212 -5.62 -9.59 -3.46
N SER A 213 -5.78 -8.28 -3.36
CA SER A 213 -6.17 -7.41 -4.46
C SER A 213 -4.90 -7.00 -5.22
N LEU A 214 -4.65 -7.68 -6.35
CA LEU A 214 -3.55 -7.40 -7.27
C LEU A 214 -3.95 -6.27 -8.22
N LEU A 215 -3.24 -5.14 -8.14
CA LEU A 215 -3.42 -4.02 -9.06
C LEU A 215 -2.42 -4.17 -10.21
N ASP A 216 -2.83 -4.67 -11.37
CA ASP A 216 -1.96 -4.77 -12.54
C ASP A 216 -1.79 -3.39 -13.19
N LEU A 217 -0.56 -2.88 -13.15
CA LEU A 217 -0.24 -1.54 -13.63
C LEU A 217 0.50 -1.59 -14.97
N ALA A 218 0.27 -0.55 -15.78
CA ALA A 218 0.88 -0.46 -17.09
C ALA A 218 2.41 -0.32 -17.01
N GLY A 219 3.13 -1.14 -17.78
CA GLY A 219 4.60 -1.17 -17.77
C GLY A 219 5.27 -0.28 -18.83
N HIS A 220 4.49 0.36 -19.71
CA HIS A 220 5.03 1.21 -20.77
C HIS A 220 5.10 2.66 -20.31
N ARG A 221 6.19 3.36 -20.66
CA ARG A 221 6.41 4.79 -20.35
C ARG A 221 5.23 5.72 -20.67
N LYS A 222 4.46 5.44 -21.73
CA LYS A 222 3.29 6.23 -22.15
C LYS A 222 2.17 6.22 -21.11
N TYR A 223 2.04 5.12 -20.37
CA TYR A 223 0.96 4.90 -19.40
C TYR A 223 1.43 5.04 -17.95
N LEU A 224 2.66 5.49 -17.72
CA LEU A 224 3.21 5.62 -16.38
C LEU A 224 2.45 6.61 -15.50
N ARG A 225 1.76 7.59 -16.10
CA ARG A 225 0.82 8.48 -15.40
C ARG A 225 -0.30 7.71 -14.69
N THR A 226 -0.73 6.58 -15.27
CA THR A 226 -1.77 5.71 -14.74
C THR A 226 -1.21 4.88 -13.58
N THR A 227 0.02 4.36 -13.72
CA THR A 227 0.74 3.64 -12.65
C THR A 227 0.95 4.53 -11.44
N VAL A 228 1.43 5.77 -11.63
CA VAL A 228 1.64 6.74 -10.53
C VAL A 228 0.33 7.03 -9.81
N GLN A 229 -0.75 7.27 -10.55
CA GLN A 229 -2.06 7.48 -9.97
C GLN A 229 -2.50 6.26 -9.13
N ALA A 230 -2.23 5.05 -9.62
CA ALA A 230 -2.64 3.84 -8.91
C ALA A 230 -1.90 3.68 -7.57
N VAL A 231 -0.59 3.91 -7.54
CA VAL A 231 0.21 3.78 -6.32
C VAL A 231 -0.11 4.89 -5.33
N SER A 232 -0.38 6.10 -5.82
CA SER A 232 -0.72 7.25 -4.98
C SER A 232 -2.16 7.21 -4.43
N GLY A 233 -3.15 6.84 -5.26
CA GLY A 233 -4.57 6.83 -4.89
C GLY A 233 -4.98 5.57 -4.12
N TYR A 234 -4.77 4.38 -4.70
CA TYR A 234 -5.18 3.11 -4.06
C TYR A 234 -4.33 2.72 -2.86
N ARG A 235 -3.21 3.44 -2.62
CA ARG A 235 -2.27 3.25 -1.51
C ARG A 235 -2.03 1.76 -1.21
N PRO A 236 -1.37 1.03 -2.13
CA PRO A 236 -1.11 -0.40 -1.97
C PRO A 236 -0.25 -0.64 -0.72
N HIS A 237 -0.48 -1.77 -0.05
CA HIS A 237 0.27 -2.16 1.14
C HIS A 237 1.68 -2.62 0.77
N GLN A 238 1.83 -3.27 -0.39
CA GLN A 238 3.12 -3.64 -0.96
C GLN A 238 3.14 -3.44 -2.48
N ALA A 239 4.35 -3.28 -3.02
CA ALA A 239 4.62 -3.23 -4.45
C ALA A 239 5.38 -4.50 -4.91
N MET A 240 4.80 -5.22 -5.87
CA MET A 240 5.45 -6.32 -6.58
C MET A 240 6.16 -5.78 -7.82
N LEU A 241 7.49 -5.76 -7.82
CA LEU A 241 8.30 -5.33 -8.96
C LEU A 241 8.73 -6.52 -9.81
N VAL A 242 8.09 -6.66 -10.98
CA VAL A 242 8.33 -7.74 -11.93
C VAL A 242 9.42 -7.34 -12.94
N VAL A 243 10.44 -8.19 -13.06
CA VAL A 243 11.60 -7.99 -13.93
C VAL A 243 11.82 -9.25 -14.76
N SER A 244 12.02 -9.10 -16.06
CA SER A 244 12.31 -10.25 -16.94
C SER A 244 13.79 -10.63 -16.82
N SER A 245 14.08 -11.92 -16.61
CA SER A 245 15.45 -12.45 -16.66
C SER A 245 16.13 -12.24 -18.03
N GLN A 246 15.34 -12.16 -19.10
CA GLN A 246 15.85 -11.92 -20.46
C GLN A 246 16.24 -10.46 -20.69
N SER A 247 15.45 -9.52 -20.15
CA SER A 247 15.64 -8.08 -20.40
C SER A 247 16.48 -7.39 -19.33
N GLY A 248 16.60 -7.99 -18.14
CA GLY A 248 17.29 -7.43 -16.99
C GLY A 248 16.69 -6.12 -16.51
N VAL A 249 17.52 -5.27 -15.90
CA VAL A 249 17.11 -3.99 -15.33
C VAL A 249 17.05 -2.90 -16.41
N VAL A 250 15.84 -2.59 -16.87
CA VAL A 250 15.57 -1.53 -17.85
C VAL A 250 15.26 -0.19 -17.15
N GLY A 251 15.36 0.94 -17.85
CA GLY A 251 15.07 2.28 -17.32
C GLY A 251 13.70 2.42 -16.62
N MET A 252 12.66 1.71 -17.10
CA MET A 252 11.35 1.66 -16.44
C MET A 252 11.39 0.99 -15.05
N THR A 253 12.24 -0.02 -14.86
CA THR A 253 12.40 -0.68 -13.56
C THR A 253 12.98 0.28 -12.53
N ARG A 254 14.02 1.04 -12.91
CA ARG A 254 14.59 2.12 -12.07
C ARG A 254 13.54 3.18 -11.73
N GLU A 255 12.70 3.52 -12.71
CA GLU A 255 11.64 4.49 -12.53
C GLU A 255 10.56 4.01 -11.55
N HIS A 256 10.13 2.75 -11.62
CA HIS A 256 9.19 2.19 -10.65
C HIS A 256 9.79 2.08 -9.25
N VAL A 257 11.05 1.64 -9.11
CA VAL A 257 11.75 1.62 -7.80
C VAL A 257 11.79 3.02 -7.19
N ALA A 258 12.09 4.04 -7.99
CA ALA A 258 12.12 5.42 -7.51
C ALA A 258 10.74 5.90 -7.03
N ILE A 259 9.65 5.58 -7.75
CA ILE A 259 8.28 5.95 -7.36
C ILE A 259 7.86 5.22 -6.08
N THR A 260 8.12 3.93 -5.99
CA THR A 260 7.78 3.11 -4.83
C THR A 260 8.54 3.55 -3.57
N SER A 261 9.84 3.83 -3.71
CA SER A 261 10.67 4.39 -2.64
C SER A 261 10.25 5.81 -2.25
N ALA A 262 9.83 6.63 -3.21
CA ALA A 262 9.31 7.99 -2.97
C ALA A 262 8.04 7.99 -2.12
N LEU A 263 7.14 7.04 -2.41
CA LEU A 263 5.88 6.88 -1.70
C LEU A 263 6.02 6.02 -0.45
N ASP A 264 7.23 5.49 -0.19
CA ASP A 264 7.56 4.62 0.96
C ASP A 264 6.62 3.43 1.08
N VAL A 265 6.37 2.82 -0.08
CA VAL A 265 5.62 1.59 -0.19
C VAL A 265 6.63 0.44 -0.10
N PRO A 266 6.48 -0.51 0.84
CA PRO A 266 7.32 -1.70 0.89
C PRO A 266 7.27 -2.48 -0.43
N MET A 267 8.39 -3.06 -0.85
CA MET A 267 8.47 -3.72 -2.15
C MET A 267 9.18 -5.05 -2.08
N PHE A 268 8.75 -5.97 -2.93
CA PHE A 268 9.43 -7.22 -3.23
C PHE A 268 9.60 -7.36 -4.74
N MET A 269 10.59 -8.15 -5.16
CA MET A 269 10.94 -8.30 -6.57
C MET A 269 10.65 -9.72 -7.05
N VAL A 270 10.17 -9.82 -8.29
CA VAL A 270 9.89 -11.10 -8.95
C VAL A 270 10.60 -11.12 -10.29
N ILE A 271 11.57 -12.00 -10.43
CA ILE A 271 12.28 -12.25 -11.68
C ILE A 271 11.51 -13.31 -12.47
N THR A 272 10.91 -12.92 -13.58
CA THR A 272 10.14 -13.81 -14.47
C THR A 272 10.99 -14.33 -15.61
N LYS A 273 10.44 -15.30 -16.37
CA LYS A 273 11.06 -15.87 -17.58
C LYS A 273 12.42 -16.50 -17.31
N THR A 274 12.56 -17.16 -16.16
CA THR A 274 13.77 -17.89 -15.76
C THR A 274 14.09 -19.04 -16.72
N ASP A 275 13.09 -19.53 -17.45
CA ASP A 275 13.20 -20.54 -18.51
C ASP A 275 13.96 -20.05 -19.76
N LEU A 276 14.01 -18.75 -20.01
CA LEU A 276 14.65 -18.17 -21.21
C LEU A 276 15.96 -17.42 -20.92
N GLY A 277 16.14 -16.97 -19.68
CA GLY A 277 17.22 -16.07 -19.29
C GLY A 277 18.19 -16.68 -18.29
N ARG A 278 19.23 -15.91 -17.94
CA ARG A 278 20.11 -16.23 -16.81
C ARG A 278 19.65 -15.39 -15.61
N PRO A 279 19.02 -15.99 -14.58
CA PRO A 279 18.47 -15.21 -13.48
C PRO A 279 19.57 -14.54 -12.65
N GLN A 280 20.74 -15.17 -12.52
CA GLN A 280 21.83 -14.69 -11.66
C GLN A 280 22.34 -13.28 -12.05
N SER A 281 22.54 -13.02 -13.34
CA SER A 281 22.99 -11.69 -13.79
C SER A 281 21.96 -10.59 -13.49
N THR A 282 20.67 -10.95 -13.52
CA THR A 282 19.58 -10.02 -13.19
C THR A 282 19.54 -9.77 -11.69
N VAL A 283 19.77 -10.80 -10.87
CA VAL A 283 19.91 -10.65 -9.41
C VAL A 283 21.05 -9.69 -9.09
N ASP A 284 22.23 -9.85 -9.69
CA ASP A 284 23.39 -8.98 -9.42
C ASP A 284 23.09 -7.51 -9.77
N GLN A 285 22.42 -7.27 -10.90
CA GLN A 285 21.98 -5.93 -11.31
C GLN A 285 20.94 -5.32 -10.36
N LEU A 286 19.99 -6.12 -9.87
CA LEU A 286 18.99 -5.67 -8.91
C LEU A 286 19.61 -5.38 -7.56
N SER A 287 20.54 -6.22 -7.11
CA SER A 287 21.30 -6.01 -5.88
C SER A 287 22.07 -4.69 -5.93
N ALA A 288 22.77 -4.40 -7.04
CA ALA A 288 23.45 -3.12 -7.22
C ALA A 288 22.49 -1.91 -7.20
N LEU A 289 21.28 -2.07 -7.75
CA LEU A 289 20.26 -1.02 -7.76
C LEU A 289 19.70 -0.76 -6.35
N LEU A 290 19.42 -1.81 -5.58
CA LEU A 290 18.84 -1.73 -4.24
C LEU A 290 19.83 -1.15 -3.22
N THR A 291 21.11 -1.51 -3.33
CA THR A 291 22.19 -0.99 -2.47
C THR A 291 22.58 0.46 -2.81
N SER A 292 22.06 1.01 -3.91
CA SER A 292 22.38 2.40 -4.31
C SER A 292 21.98 3.42 -3.22
N PRO A 293 22.72 4.54 -3.10
CA PRO A 293 22.53 5.52 -2.02
C PRO A 293 21.14 6.19 -2.00
N GLY A 294 20.36 6.05 -3.08
CA GLY A 294 18.98 6.53 -3.15
C GLY A 294 17.95 5.60 -2.54
N VAL A 295 18.22 4.29 -2.45
CA VAL A 295 17.25 3.26 -2.07
C VAL A 295 17.60 2.62 -0.73
N ARG A 296 18.89 2.32 -0.48
CA ARG A 296 19.40 1.74 0.78
C ARG A 296 18.58 0.54 1.27
N LYS A 297 18.33 -0.41 0.37
CA LYS A 297 17.63 -1.67 0.68
C LYS A 297 18.58 -2.85 0.53
N ILE A 298 18.33 -3.91 1.29
CA ILE A 298 19.15 -5.13 1.32
C ILE A 298 18.42 -6.22 0.50
N PRO A 299 18.97 -6.68 -0.62
CA PRO A 299 18.37 -7.75 -1.41
C PRO A 299 18.52 -9.12 -0.71
N MET A 300 17.45 -9.92 -0.70
CA MET A 300 17.49 -11.32 -0.24
C MET A 300 16.86 -12.24 -1.30
N VAL A 301 17.62 -13.20 -1.81
CA VAL A 301 17.10 -14.15 -2.80
C VAL A 301 16.41 -15.31 -2.09
N ILE A 302 15.16 -15.57 -2.45
CA ILE A 302 14.35 -16.63 -1.86
C ILE A 302 14.50 -17.89 -2.70
N LYS A 303 14.96 -18.98 -2.08
CA LYS A 303 15.12 -20.29 -2.73
C LYS A 303 14.30 -21.38 -2.05
N THR A 304 14.08 -21.24 -0.76
CA THR A 304 13.41 -22.24 0.08
C THR A 304 12.18 -21.64 0.76
N GLU A 305 11.32 -22.51 1.26
CA GLU A 305 10.17 -22.10 2.09
C GLU A 305 10.62 -21.45 3.41
N ASP A 306 11.77 -21.89 3.93
CA ASP A 306 12.40 -21.31 5.11
C ASP A 306 12.80 -19.84 4.90
N ASP A 307 13.29 -19.50 3.71
CA ASP A 307 13.63 -18.12 3.34
C ASP A 307 12.37 -17.23 3.33
N VAL A 308 11.25 -17.75 2.80
CA VAL A 308 9.96 -17.04 2.80
C VAL A 308 9.53 -16.71 4.22
N MET A 309 9.59 -17.70 5.10
CA MET A 309 9.19 -17.55 6.49
C MET A 309 10.08 -16.56 7.25
N THR A 310 11.38 -16.59 7.00
CA THR A 310 12.36 -15.67 7.63
C THR A 310 12.08 -14.21 7.26
N VAL A 311 11.64 -13.95 6.03
CA VAL A 311 11.26 -12.59 5.61
C VAL A 311 9.94 -12.16 6.24
N CYS A 312 8.98 -13.09 6.38
CA CYS A 312 7.67 -12.79 6.94
C CYS A 312 7.67 -12.64 8.47
N SER A 313 8.56 -13.35 9.18
CA SER A 313 8.64 -13.35 10.65
C SER A 313 9.30 -12.10 11.23
N GLY A 314 9.49 -11.02 10.47
CA GLY A 314 9.96 -9.74 11.01
C GLY A 314 11.33 -9.77 11.70
N GLN A 315 12.06 -10.90 11.65
CA GLN A 315 13.47 -11.02 12.08
C GLN A 315 14.38 -10.13 11.25
N VAL A 316 13.85 -9.63 10.14
CA VAL A 316 14.53 -8.92 9.09
C VAL A 316 13.96 -7.50 9.02
N ARG A 317 14.83 -6.48 9.11
CA ARG A 317 14.48 -5.04 9.10
C ARG A 317 13.59 -4.69 7.90
N GLU A 318 12.76 -3.63 8.00
CA GLU A 318 11.95 -3.02 6.90
C GLU A 318 12.75 -2.68 5.62
N GLU A 319 14.08 -2.79 5.70
CA GLU A 319 15.02 -2.53 4.62
C GLU A 319 15.27 -3.73 3.70
N VAL A 320 14.80 -4.93 4.04
CA VAL A 320 15.02 -6.10 3.19
C VAL A 320 13.98 -6.22 2.09
N VAL A 321 14.46 -6.52 0.89
CA VAL A 321 13.66 -6.71 -0.32
C VAL A 321 13.82 -8.15 -0.78
N PRO A 322 12.80 -9.01 -0.60
CA PRO A 322 12.86 -10.38 -1.07
C PRO A 322 12.77 -10.44 -2.60
N ILE A 323 13.56 -11.33 -3.20
CA ILE A 323 13.67 -11.54 -4.64
C ILE A 323 13.27 -12.99 -4.94
N PHE A 324 12.15 -13.14 -5.64
CA PHE A 324 11.63 -14.42 -6.10
C PHE A 324 12.07 -14.68 -7.55
N GLN A 325 12.37 -15.92 -7.88
CA GLN A 325 12.64 -16.37 -9.25
C GLN A 325 11.49 -17.25 -9.69
N VAL A 326 10.80 -16.87 -10.78
CA VAL A 326 9.58 -17.56 -11.23
C VAL A 326 9.56 -17.77 -12.74
N SER A 327 8.93 -18.86 -13.17
CA SER A 327 8.51 -19.04 -14.57
C SER A 327 7.02 -19.34 -14.64
N CYS A 328 6.31 -18.50 -15.41
CA CYS A 328 4.89 -18.71 -15.68
C CYS A 328 4.62 -19.86 -16.67
N VAL A 329 5.65 -20.38 -17.35
CA VAL A 329 5.53 -21.46 -18.34
C VAL A 329 5.83 -22.81 -17.69
N THR A 330 6.93 -22.91 -16.92
CA THR A 330 7.29 -24.17 -16.24
C THR A 330 6.59 -24.34 -14.89
N GLY A 331 6.13 -23.23 -14.28
CA GLY A 331 5.55 -23.21 -12.94
C GLY A 331 6.59 -23.11 -11.81
N GLU A 332 7.88 -23.10 -12.13
CA GLU A 332 8.95 -23.02 -11.14
C GLU A 332 8.84 -21.73 -10.31
N GLY A 333 8.95 -21.85 -8.99
CA GLY A 333 8.96 -20.74 -8.03
C GLY A 333 7.61 -20.08 -7.75
N LEU A 334 6.53 -20.43 -8.47
CA LEU A 334 5.19 -19.89 -8.22
C LEU A 334 4.66 -20.29 -6.84
N ASP A 335 4.98 -21.49 -6.37
CA ASP A 335 4.55 -21.98 -5.05
C ASP A 335 5.15 -21.14 -3.91
N LEU A 336 6.43 -20.77 -4.02
CA LEU A 336 7.10 -19.90 -3.04
C LEU A 336 6.48 -18.50 -3.02
N LEU A 337 6.18 -17.96 -4.20
CA LEU A 337 5.52 -16.66 -4.32
C LEU A 337 4.10 -16.71 -3.74
N ALA A 338 3.34 -17.77 -4.01
CA ALA A 338 2.00 -17.96 -3.46
C ALA A 338 2.02 -18.09 -1.93
N LYS A 339 2.98 -18.83 -1.36
CA LYS A 339 3.17 -18.94 0.09
C LYS A 339 3.54 -17.59 0.70
N TYR A 340 4.45 -16.83 0.10
CA TYR A 340 4.80 -15.49 0.56
C TYR A 340 3.59 -14.54 0.57
N LEU A 341 2.81 -14.55 -0.52
CA LEU A 341 1.57 -13.79 -0.63
C LEU A 341 0.54 -14.19 0.45
N HIS A 342 0.43 -15.49 0.77
CA HIS A 342 -0.45 -15.96 1.84
C HIS A 342 -0.04 -15.45 3.23
N VAL A 343 1.25 -15.36 3.53
CA VAL A 343 1.79 -14.93 4.83
C VAL A 343 1.95 -13.40 4.92
N LEU A 344 1.77 -12.68 3.80
CA LEU A 344 1.97 -11.22 3.72
C LEU A 344 1.15 -10.43 4.77
N PRO A 345 1.77 -9.66 5.68
CA PRO A 345 1.01 -8.94 6.69
C PRO A 345 0.13 -7.84 6.04
N PRO A 346 -1.05 -7.55 6.60
CA PRO A 346 -1.81 -6.36 6.24
C PRO A 346 -0.97 -5.13 6.62
N GLY A 347 -0.58 -4.30 5.65
CA GLY A 347 0.48 -3.28 5.79
C GLY A 347 0.20 -2.11 6.76
N CYS A 348 -0.84 -2.15 7.59
CA CYS A 348 -1.05 -1.23 8.70
C CYS A 348 -1.02 -1.99 10.03
N GLY A 349 -0.11 -1.60 10.94
CA GLY A 349 -0.11 -2.15 12.29
C GLY A 349 -1.44 -1.86 13.00
N THR A 350 -1.93 -2.79 13.82
CA THR A 350 -3.26 -2.67 14.46
C THR A 350 -3.42 -1.39 15.26
N ARG A 351 -2.37 -0.93 15.96
CA ARG A 351 -2.40 0.31 16.74
C ARG A 351 -2.66 1.54 15.88
N GLU A 352 -2.00 1.60 14.73
CA GLU A 352 -2.21 2.69 13.77
C GLU A 352 -3.62 2.62 13.20
N LYS A 353 -4.12 1.42 12.91
CA LYS A 353 -5.49 1.24 12.44
C LYS A 353 -6.53 1.67 13.48
N GLU A 354 -6.35 1.29 14.75
CA GLU A 354 -7.24 1.71 15.85
C GLU A 354 -7.22 3.23 16.04
N ARG A 355 -6.03 3.85 15.97
CA ARG A 355 -5.90 5.31 16.00
C ARG A 355 -6.67 5.95 14.86
N LEU A 356 -6.50 5.44 13.63
CA LEU A 356 -7.19 5.96 12.45
C LEU A 356 -8.70 5.72 12.51
N ASP A 357 -9.16 4.59 13.04
CA ASP A 357 -10.59 4.28 13.21
C ASP A 357 -11.27 5.21 14.23
N GLN A 358 -10.52 5.76 15.20
CA GLN A 358 -11.01 6.76 16.16
C GLN A 358 -11.09 8.18 15.59
N GLU A 359 -10.42 8.44 14.45
CA GLU A 359 -10.48 9.74 13.78
C GLU A 359 -11.80 9.90 12.99
N LEU A 360 -12.06 11.12 12.53
CA LEU A 360 -13.23 11.41 11.71
C LEU A 360 -13.11 10.75 10.32
N PRO A 361 -14.24 10.31 9.73
CA PRO A 361 -14.23 9.63 8.45
C PRO A 361 -13.75 10.52 7.30
N GLU A 362 -12.73 10.04 6.59
CA GLU A 362 -12.19 10.64 5.36
C GLU A 362 -12.05 9.57 4.28
N PHE A 363 -12.92 9.61 3.28
CA PHE A 363 -12.96 8.65 2.17
C PHE A 363 -12.54 9.32 0.85
N GLN A 364 -11.54 8.75 0.18
CA GLN A 364 -11.01 9.25 -1.08
C GLN A 364 -11.74 8.59 -2.25
N ILE A 365 -12.31 9.39 -3.16
CA ILE A 365 -13.05 8.89 -4.33
C ILE A 365 -12.06 8.65 -5.47
N ASP A 366 -11.92 7.40 -5.88
CA ASP A 366 -11.07 6.97 -7.00
C ASP A 366 -11.88 6.68 -8.26
N GLU A 367 -13.01 6.00 -8.10
CA GLU A 367 -13.87 5.54 -9.19
C GLU A 367 -15.33 5.98 -8.96
N ILE A 368 -16.05 6.24 -10.05
CA ILE A 368 -17.45 6.66 -10.00
C ILE A 368 -18.23 5.77 -10.95
N PHE A 369 -19.28 5.16 -10.42
CA PHE A 369 -20.18 4.27 -11.13
C PHE A 369 -21.58 4.84 -11.12
N ARG A 370 -22.31 4.59 -12.21
CA ARG A 370 -23.75 4.85 -12.29
C ARG A 370 -24.42 3.51 -12.49
N VAL A 371 -25.14 3.06 -11.47
CA VAL A 371 -25.85 1.78 -11.47
C VAL A 371 -27.34 2.08 -11.60
N ALA A 372 -28.02 1.38 -12.50
CA ALA A 372 -29.48 1.47 -12.61
C ALA A 372 -30.12 1.13 -11.25
N ASP A 373 -31.19 1.82 -10.88
CA ASP A 373 -31.96 1.69 -9.63
C ASP A 373 -31.29 2.17 -8.33
N VAL A 374 -29.96 2.05 -8.20
CA VAL A 374 -29.21 2.52 -7.01
C VAL A 374 -28.76 3.98 -7.15
N GLY A 375 -28.47 4.44 -8.37
CA GLY A 375 -28.02 5.79 -8.65
C GLY A 375 -26.50 5.94 -8.66
N THR A 376 -25.98 6.94 -7.93
CA THR A 376 -24.56 7.30 -7.95
C THR A 376 -23.79 6.49 -6.91
N VAL A 377 -22.88 5.63 -7.37
CA VAL A 377 -22.02 4.81 -6.52
C VAL A 377 -20.58 5.27 -6.66
N VAL A 378 -19.89 5.52 -5.55
CA VAL A 378 -18.48 5.93 -5.54
C VAL A 378 -17.61 4.80 -5.00
N GLY A 379 -16.53 4.49 -5.69
CA GLY A 379 -15.52 3.53 -5.27
C GLY A 379 -14.26 4.26 -4.81
N GLY A 380 -13.63 3.76 -3.75
CA GLY A 380 -12.50 4.46 -3.16
C GLY A 380 -11.94 3.81 -1.91
N LEU A 381 -11.03 4.55 -1.26
CA LEU A 381 -10.31 4.13 -0.06
C LEU A 381 -10.74 4.98 1.15
N LEU A 382 -11.15 4.31 2.23
CA LEU A 382 -11.33 4.97 3.52
C LEU A 382 -9.95 5.21 4.15
N THR A 383 -9.53 6.47 4.26
CA THR A 383 -8.21 6.80 4.82
C THR A 383 -8.26 6.80 6.35
N LYS A 384 -9.34 7.34 6.92
CA LYS A 384 -9.55 7.54 8.37
C LYS A 384 -11.01 7.29 8.74
N GLY A 385 -11.24 6.99 10.01
CA GLY A 385 -12.53 6.78 10.61
C GLY A 385 -13.22 5.48 10.17
N VAL A 386 -14.48 5.37 10.59
CA VAL A 386 -15.36 4.24 10.25
C VAL A 386 -16.61 4.79 9.58
N ILE A 387 -17.03 4.14 8.51
CA ILE A 387 -18.24 4.48 7.76
C ILE A 387 -19.26 3.36 7.93
N THR A 388 -20.49 3.71 8.29
CA THR A 388 -21.64 2.80 8.34
C THR A 388 -22.76 3.28 7.43
N GLU A 389 -23.70 2.40 7.13
CA GLU A 389 -24.93 2.78 6.45
C GLU A 389 -25.64 3.92 7.19
N GLN A 390 -26.28 4.82 6.45
CA GLN A 390 -26.96 6.02 6.97
C GLN A 390 -26.04 7.11 7.56
N THR A 391 -24.71 6.98 7.48
CA THR A 391 -23.79 8.05 7.87
C THR A 391 -23.93 9.26 6.94
N GLU A 392 -23.96 10.46 7.52
CA GLU A 392 -23.97 11.74 6.80
C GLU A 392 -22.54 12.25 6.60
N LEU A 393 -22.19 12.58 5.36
CA LEU A 393 -20.87 13.08 4.96
C LEU A 393 -21.00 14.25 4.00
N LEU A 394 -19.91 14.96 3.78
CA LEU A 394 -19.79 16.02 2.80
C LEU A 394 -18.94 15.55 1.62
N VAL A 395 -19.47 15.63 0.40
CA VAL A 395 -18.71 15.40 -0.84
C VAL A 395 -18.15 16.71 -1.36
N GLY A 396 -16.87 16.74 -1.68
CA GLY A 396 -16.25 17.86 -2.37
C GLY A 396 -14.74 17.71 -2.47
N PRO A 397 -14.02 18.76 -2.87
CA PRO A 397 -14.55 20.04 -3.33
C PRO A 397 -15.10 19.95 -4.76
N ASP A 398 -16.19 20.66 -5.03
CA ASP A 398 -16.64 20.90 -6.41
C ASP A 398 -15.72 21.90 -7.15
N ASP A 399 -16.08 22.32 -8.36
CA ASP A 399 -15.27 23.29 -9.12
C ASP A 399 -15.25 24.69 -8.47
N SER A 400 -16.21 24.98 -7.58
CA SER A 400 -16.27 26.23 -6.79
C SER A 400 -15.56 26.14 -5.43
N GLY A 401 -15.14 24.95 -5.03
CA GLY A 401 -14.57 24.68 -3.70
C GLY A 401 -15.63 24.43 -2.61
N ALA A 402 -16.91 24.29 -2.98
CA ALA A 402 -17.98 23.97 -2.06
C ALA A 402 -18.09 22.46 -1.82
N PHE A 403 -18.73 22.12 -0.70
CA PHE A 403 -18.99 20.76 -0.27
C PHE A 403 -20.49 20.54 -0.14
N THR A 404 -20.99 19.43 -0.67
CA THR A 404 -22.41 19.09 -0.68
C THR A 404 -22.68 17.96 0.31
N PRO A 405 -23.69 18.08 1.20
CA PRO A 405 -24.05 17.01 2.11
C PRO A 405 -24.69 15.84 1.37
N VAL A 406 -24.27 14.64 1.74
CA VAL A 406 -24.80 13.36 1.25
C VAL A 406 -24.95 12.38 2.39
N LYS A 407 -25.84 11.40 2.18
CA LYS A 407 -26.04 10.27 3.07
C LYS A 407 -25.67 8.98 2.36
N ILE A 408 -25.06 8.06 3.09
CA ILE A 408 -24.69 6.75 2.58
C ILE A 408 -25.91 5.83 2.65
N GLN A 409 -26.35 5.33 1.50
CA GLN A 409 -27.48 4.39 1.42
C GLN A 409 -27.05 2.98 1.75
N SER A 410 -26.01 2.50 1.08
CA SER A 410 -25.52 1.13 1.19
C SER A 410 -24.00 1.10 1.00
N VAL A 411 -23.40 0.07 1.59
CA VAL A 411 -21.94 -0.09 1.58
C VAL A 411 -21.59 -1.49 1.12
N HIS A 412 -20.71 -1.58 0.14
CA HIS A 412 -20.26 -2.83 -0.43
C HIS A 412 -18.74 -2.92 -0.44
N ARG A 413 -18.18 -4.09 -0.13
CA ARG A 413 -16.77 -4.40 -0.30
C ARG A 413 -16.64 -5.63 -1.17
N ASN A 414 -15.79 -5.58 -2.20
CA ASN A 414 -15.55 -6.69 -3.12
C ASN A 414 -16.85 -7.32 -3.66
N LYS A 415 -17.80 -6.47 -4.07
CA LYS A 415 -19.15 -6.86 -4.55
C LYS A 415 -20.07 -7.50 -3.48
N THR A 416 -19.66 -7.55 -2.21
CA THR A 416 -20.47 -8.08 -1.10
C THR A 416 -20.96 -6.96 -0.18
N PRO A 417 -22.21 -7.00 0.32
CA PRO A 417 -22.72 -5.99 1.25
C PRO A 417 -21.99 -6.08 2.60
N CYS A 418 -21.71 -4.94 3.22
CA CYS A 418 -20.99 -4.83 4.49
C CYS A 418 -21.65 -3.82 5.42
N ARG A 419 -21.68 -4.09 6.72
CA ARG A 419 -22.28 -3.21 7.73
C ARG A 419 -21.46 -1.95 8.01
N ALA A 420 -20.14 -2.09 8.00
CA ALA A 420 -19.20 -1.03 8.29
C ALA A 420 -17.95 -1.18 7.43
N VAL A 421 -17.30 -0.06 7.14
CA VAL A 421 -15.99 0.03 6.50
C VAL A 421 -15.05 0.72 7.47
N HIS A 422 -13.91 0.10 7.71
CA HIS A 422 -12.87 0.62 8.59
C HIS A 422 -11.81 1.37 7.81
N SER A 423 -10.98 2.15 8.51
CA SER A 423 -9.83 2.80 7.89
C SER A 423 -8.95 1.78 7.15
N THR A 424 -8.30 2.28 6.11
CA THR A 424 -7.44 1.56 5.14
C THR A 424 -8.15 0.52 4.27
N GLN A 425 -9.49 0.41 4.31
CA GLN A 425 -10.26 -0.49 3.45
C GLN A 425 -10.81 0.19 2.20
N SER A 426 -10.85 -0.58 1.11
CA SER A 426 -11.50 -0.16 -0.14
C SER A 426 -12.96 -0.57 -0.11
N ALA A 427 -13.85 0.34 -0.53
CA ALA A 427 -15.28 0.10 -0.55
C ALA A 427 -15.97 0.86 -1.70
N SER A 428 -17.19 0.41 -2.00
CA SER A 428 -18.13 1.08 -2.89
C SER A 428 -19.32 1.57 -2.07
N LEU A 429 -19.56 2.87 -2.12
CA LEU A 429 -20.60 3.56 -1.35
C LEU A 429 -21.67 4.09 -2.30
N ALA A 430 -22.93 3.73 -2.05
CA ALA A 430 -24.07 4.34 -2.74
C ALA A 430 -24.47 5.64 -2.04
N LEU A 431 -24.58 6.74 -2.79
CA LEU A 431 -24.83 8.08 -2.26
C LEU A 431 -26.26 8.54 -2.55
N ILE A 432 -26.87 9.20 -1.56
CA ILE A 432 -28.16 9.90 -1.68
C ILE A 432 -27.97 11.35 -1.16
N PRO A 433 -28.46 12.38 -1.87
CA PRO A 433 -29.12 12.36 -3.18
C PRO A 433 -28.14 12.08 -4.34
N PRO A 434 -28.64 11.71 -5.54
CA PRO A 434 -27.78 11.53 -6.71
C PRO A 434 -27.15 12.87 -7.11
N LEU A 435 -25.83 12.93 -7.06
CA LEU A 435 -25.06 14.12 -7.44
C LEU A 435 -24.81 14.17 -8.96
N GLY A 436 -24.90 15.37 -9.54
CA GLY A 436 -24.70 15.60 -10.98
C GLY A 436 -23.24 15.62 -11.41
N THR A 437 -22.39 16.35 -10.68
CA THR A 437 -20.98 16.59 -11.04
C THR A 437 -20.04 15.99 -9.99
N LEU A 438 -19.67 14.72 -10.17
CA LEU A 438 -18.60 14.07 -9.41
C LEU A 438 -17.37 13.88 -10.27
N ARG A 439 -16.18 14.04 -9.67
CA ARG A 439 -14.89 13.77 -10.30
C ARG A 439 -14.02 12.89 -9.39
N ALA A 440 -13.20 12.03 -10.00
CA ALA A 440 -12.15 11.34 -9.27
C ALA A 440 -11.15 12.36 -8.69
N GLY A 441 -10.69 12.14 -7.46
CA GLY A 441 -9.89 13.11 -6.70
C GLY A 441 -10.69 13.87 -5.64
N MET A 442 -12.03 13.84 -5.69
CA MET A 442 -12.88 14.34 -4.60
C MET A 442 -12.77 13.45 -3.35
N VAL A 443 -13.19 14.02 -2.23
CA VAL A 443 -13.19 13.39 -0.91
C VAL A 443 -14.56 13.48 -0.25
N LEU A 444 -14.83 12.51 0.59
CA LEU A 444 -15.99 12.38 1.45
C LEU A 444 -15.51 12.59 2.89
N ILE A 445 -15.93 13.68 3.52
CA ILE A 445 -15.42 14.12 4.83
C ILE A 445 -16.58 14.29 5.81
N SER A 446 -16.32 14.03 7.10
CA SER A 446 -17.28 14.35 8.17
C SER A 446 -17.62 15.84 8.21
N PRO A 447 -18.90 16.22 8.41
CA PRO A 447 -19.29 17.62 8.56
C PRO A 447 -18.63 18.31 9.76
N HIS A 448 -18.16 17.55 10.75
CA HIS A 448 -17.49 18.07 11.95
C HIS A 448 -16.06 18.57 11.70
N GLU A 449 -15.46 18.24 10.56
CA GLU A 449 -14.05 18.58 10.28
C GLU A 449 -13.86 19.92 9.57
N GLU A 450 -14.95 20.58 9.15
CA GLU A 450 -14.95 21.83 8.38
C GLU A 450 -13.96 21.81 7.19
N PRO A 451 -14.26 21.02 6.14
CA PRO A 451 -13.29 20.79 5.08
C PRO A 451 -12.98 22.08 4.31
N THR A 452 -11.68 22.29 4.05
CA THR A 452 -11.18 23.45 3.31
C THR A 452 -10.65 23.03 1.95
N ALA A 453 -11.12 23.71 0.91
CA ALA A 453 -10.57 23.60 -0.44
C ALA A 453 -9.42 24.60 -0.59
N SER A 454 -8.38 24.25 -1.33
CA SER A 454 -7.19 25.10 -1.51
C SER A 454 -6.74 25.14 -2.96
N PHE A 455 -6.40 26.33 -3.45
CA PHE A 455 -5.65 26.49 -4.71
C PHE A 455 -4.15 26.49 -4.47
N PHE A 456 -3.71 27.03 -3.33
CA PHE A 456 -2.30 27.20 -3.01
C PHE A 456 -1.90 26.28 -1.88
N PHE A 457 -0.74 25.65 -2.03
CA PHE A 457 -0.12 24.87 -0.96
C PHE A 457 1.40 24.99 -1.04
N GLN A 458 2.05 24.94 0.12
CA GLN A 458 3.50 24.92 0.24
C GLN A 458 3.95 23.48 0.49
N ALA A 459 4.99 23.06 -0.21
CA ALA A 459 5.58 21.74 -0.02
C ALA A 459 7.10 21.82 0.00
N THR A 460 7.72 21.01 0.87
CA THR A 460 9.16 20.78 0.81
C THR A 460 9.42 19.72 -0.26
N VAL A 461 10.12 20.08 -1.32
CA VAL A 461 10.39 19.23 -2.47
C VAL A 461 11.87 18.89 -2.57
N ARG A 462 12.14 17.69 -3.10
CA ARG A 462 13.44 17.22 -3.54
C ARG A 462 13.34 16.82 -5.01
N VAL A 463 14.17 17.44 -5.85
CA VAL A 463 14.22 17.12 -7.28
C VAL A 463 15.09 15.89 -7.47
N LEU A 464 14.53 14.82 -8.04
CA LEU A 464 15.28 13.59 -8.30
C LEU A 464 16.07 13.66 -9.60
N TYR A 465 15.45 14.25 -10.63
CA TYR A 465 16.06 14.40 -11.94
C TYR A 465 15.35 15.51 -12.71
N HIS A 466 16.13 16.41 -13.28
CA HIS A 466 15.66 17.41 -14.24
C HIS A 466 16.76 17.66 -15.28
N ALA A 467 16.38 17.85 -16.55
CA ALA A 467 17.34 18.16 -17.62
C ALA A 467 17.86 19.61 -17.54
N THR A 468 16.98 20.58 -17.29
CA THR A 468 17.30 22.01 -17.04
C THR A 468 17.07 22.41 -15.56
N GLY A 469 17.19 23.68 -15.21
CA GLY A 469 16.73 24.18 -13.90
C GLY A 469 15.21 24.36 -13.87
N ILE A 470 14.58 24.17 -12.71
CA ILE A 470 13.17 24.51 -12.47
C ILE A 470 13.10 25.97 -12.02
N HIS A 471 12.28 26.76 -12.68
CA HIS A 471 12.06 28.17 -12.39
C HIS A 471 10.64 28.43 -11.88
N PRO A 472 10.38 29.57 -11.21
CA PRO A 472 9.02 30.05 -11.00
C PRO A 472 8.26 30.16 -12.33
N GLY A 473 6.99 29.77 -12.36
CA GLY A 473 6.15 29.63 -13.54
C GLY A 473 6.15 28.23 -14.18
N PHE A 474 7.00 27.31 -13.71
CA PHE A 474 7.06 25.94 -14.22
C PHE A 474 5.75 25.19 -13.96
N GLN A 475 5.17 24.62 -15.03
CA GLN A 475 3.92 23.88 -14.95
C GLN A 475 4.19 22.39 -14.89
N THR A 476 3.67 21.73 -13.86
CA THR A 476 3.92 20.31 -13.65
C THR A 476 2.66 19.58 -13.24
N THR A 477 2.55 18.29 -13.59
CA THR A 477 1.45 17.47 -13.10
C THR A 477 1.78 17.01 -11.69
N VAL A 478 0.92 17.37 -10.75
CA VAL A 478 1.02 17.03 -9.34
C VAL A 478 0.10 15.86 -9.01
N HIS A 479 0.63 14.92 -8.25
CA HIS A 479 -0.07 13.80 -7.64
C HIS A 479 0.02 13.91 -6.11
N ILE A 480 -1.13 13.96 -5.44
CA ILE A 480 -1.27 13.95 -3.98
C ILE A 480 -2.43 13.01 -3.62
N GLY A 481 -2.13 11.83 -3.07
CA GLY A 481 -3.18 10.83 -2.83
C GLY A 481 -3.91 10.45 -4.13
N ASN A 482 -5.23 10.60 -4.14
CA ASN A 482 -6.09 10.41 -5.32
C ASN A 482 -6.17 11.63 -6.26
N ILE A 483 -5.62 12.79 -5.87
CA ILE A 483 -5.64 14.03 -6.66
C ILE A 483 -4.61 13.96 -7.79
N ARG A 484 -5.03 14.33 -9.00
CA ARG A 484 -4.16 14.49 -10.17
C ARG A 484 -4.53 15.75 -10.94
N GLN A 485 -3.67 16.75 -10.86
CA GLN A 485 -3.93 18.04 -11.50
C GLN A 485 -2.63 18.75 -11.89
N THR A 486 -2.71 19.60 -12.91
CA THR A 486 -1.61 20.52 -13.23
C THR A 486 -1.52 21.62 -12.17
N ALA A 487 -0.33 21.82 -11.64
CA ALA A 487 0.01 22.92 -10.76
C ALA A 487 1.16 23.75 -11.33
N VAL A 488 1.16 25.04 -11.02
CA VAL A 488 2.24 25.98 -11.36
C VAL A 488 3.07 26.21 -10.11
N ILE A 489 4.39 26.19 -10.26
CA ILE A 489 5.31 26.63 -9.20
C ILE A 489 5.31 28.16 -9.20
N GLU A 490 4.67 28.78 -8.21
CA GLU A 490 4.59 30.25 -8.12
C GLU A 490 5.85 30.85 -7.48
N GLY A 491 6.44 30.14 -6.51
CA GLY A 491 7.61 30.63 -5.80
C GLY A 491 8.48 29.50 -5.24
N ILE A 492 9.79 29.68 -5.33
CA ILE A 492 10.80 28.79 -4.74
C ILE A 492 11.44 29.56 -3.59
N MET A 493 11.23 29.09 -2.37
CA MET A 493 11.83 29.68 -1.19
C MET A 493 13.30 29.23 -1.14
N SER A 494 14.20 30.20 -0.98
CA SER A 494 15.66 30.05 -0.85
C SER A 494 16.49 29.90 -2.13
N PHE A 495 15.89 29.63 -3.29
CA PHE A 495 16.63 29.51 -4.56
C PHE A 495 15.89 30.18 -5.72
N ASN A 496 16.64 30.77 -6.66
CA ASN A 496 16.06 31.26 -7.92
C ASN A 496 15.77 30.12 -8.91
N THR A 497 16.50 29.01 -8.78
CA THR A 497 16.37 27.80 -9.61
C THR A 497 16.62 26.54 -8.80
N LEU A 498 15.86 25.48 -9.08
CA LEU A 498 16.12 24.15 -8.51
C LEU A 498 16.80 23.26 -9.54
N HIS A 499 17.89 22.61 -9.11
CA HIS A 499 18.60 21.62 -9.88
C HIS A 499 18.39 20.22 -9.30
N THR A 500 18.97 19.22 -9.98
CA THR A 500 18.88 17.82 -9.55
C THR A 500 19.53 17.64 -8.17
N ASN A 501 18.85 16.91 -7.29
CA ASN A 501 19.17 16.66 -5.88
C ASN A 501 18.96 17.82 -4.90
N ASP A 502 18.55 18.99 -5.36
CA ASP A 502 18.26 20.11 -4.46
C ASP A 502 17.00 19.85 -3.65
N ARG A 503 17.00 20.36 -2.41
CA ARG A 503 15.84 20.37 -1.51
C ARG A 503 15.45 21.80 -1.21
N ALA A 504 14.21 22.16 -1.48
CA ALA A 504 13.69 23.50 -1.24
C ALA A 504 12.22 23.49 -0.83
N SER A 505 11.75 24.60 -0.28
CA SER A 505 10.33 24.79 -0.02
C SER A 505 9.71 25.56 -1.19
N VAL A 506 8.65 25.03 -1.78
CA VAL A 506 8.06 25.53 -3.02
C VAL A 506 6.57 25.76 -2.82
N LEU A 507 6.10 26.90 -3.31
CA LEU A 507 4.69 27.27 -3.36
C LEU A 507 4.09 26.82 -4.69
N PHE A 508 3.09 25.96 -4.62
CA PHE A 508 2.35 25.46 -5.77
C PHE A 508 0.97 26.10 -5.82
N ARG A 509 0.46 26.31 -7.04
CA ARG A 509 -0.91 26.71 -7.32
C ARG A 509 -1.57 25.75 -8.30
N PHE A 510 -2.71 25.17 -7.93
CA PHE A 510 -3.54 24.40 -8.84
C PHE A 510 -4.16 25.27 -9.94
N VAL A 511 -4.19 24.77 -11.17
CA VAL A 511 -4.61 25.56 -12.34
C VAL A 511 -6.12 25.57 -12.54
N ARG A 512 -6.81 24.45 -12.29
CA ARG A 512 -8.17 24.22 -12.83
C ARG A 512 -9.30 24.38 -11.80
N HIS A 513 -9.17 23.73 -10.66
CA HIS A 513 -10.13 23.68 -9.55
C HIS A 513 -9.37 23.58 -8.23
N PRO A 514 -9.97 24.01 -7.12
CA PRO A 514 -9.38 23.84 -5.80
C PRO A 514 -9.52 22.39 -5.35
N GLU A 515 -8.55 21.91 -4.58
CA GLU A 515 -8.52 20.54 -4.07
C GLU A 515 -8.36 20.52 -2.55
N CYS A 516 -8.83 19.44 -1.92
CA CYS A 516 -8.69 19.24 -0.48
C CYS A 516 -7.34 18.57 -0.21
N VAL A 517 -6.36 19.35 0.25
CA VAL A 517 -5.01 18.87 0.56
C VAL A 517 -4.76 18.96 2.06
N ARG A 518 -4.06 17.97 2.62
CA ARG A 518 -3.67 17.96 4.04
C ARG A 518 -2.17 18.21 4.22
N PRO A 519 -1.76 18.95 5.26
CA PRO A 519 -0.36 18.98 5.69
C PRO A 519 0.14 17.55 5.98
N GLY A 520 1.38 17.27 5.61
CA GLY A 520 1.98 15.94 5.72
C GLY A 520 1.71 15.01 4.53
N ALA A 521 0.81 15.37 3.60
CA ALA A 521 0.56 14.58 2.41
C ALA A 521 1.80 14.49 1.52
N ARG A 522 2.05 13.31 0.95
CA ARG A 522 3.14 13.09 0.01
C ARG A 522 2.77 13.63 -1.36
N LEU A 523 3.71 14.34 -1.95
CA LEU A 523 3.62 14.99 -3.24
C LEU A 523 4.56 14.26 -4.21
N LEU A 524 4.06 13.92 -5.38
CA LEU A 524 4.90 13.56 -6.51
C LEU A 524 4.53 14.49 -7.67
N PHE A 525 5.50 15.22 -8.21
CA PHE A 525 5.29 16.05 -9.38
C PHE A 525 6.16 15.61 -10.54
N ARG A 526 5.61 15.76 -11.74
CA ARG A 526 6.21 15.27 -12.96
C ARG A 526 5.87 16.12 -14.17
N GLU A 527 6.88 16.34 -15.00
CA GLU A 527 6.71 16.78 -16.38
C GLU A 527 7.66 15.96 -17.28
N GLY A 528 7.11 15.08 -18.12
CA GLY A 528 7.93 14.22 -18.99
C GLY A 528 8.92 13.35 -18.19
N PRO A 529 10.26 13.54 -18.34
CA PRO A 529 11.28 12.83 -17.55
C PRO A 529 11.57 13.49 -16.20
N THR A 530 11.20 14.76 -16.00
CA THR A 530 11.43 15.51 -14.77
C THR A 530 10.63 14.93 -13.62
N LYS A 531 11.28 14.76 -12.48
CA LYS A 531 10.69 14.17 -11.28
C LYS A 531 11.11 14.93 -10.04
N GLY A 532 10.14 15.23 -9.19
CA GLY A 532 10.42 15.60 -7.81
C GLY A 532 9.38 15.04 -6.87
N ILE A 533 9.83 14.84 -5.63
CA ILE A 533 9.04 14.29 -4.54
C ILE A 533 8.99 15.36 -3.47
N GLY A 534 7.90 15.46 -2.74
CA GLY A 534 7.86 16.34 -1.59
C GLY A 534 6.84 15.91 -0.55
N THR A 535 6.75 16.74 0.47
CA THR A 535 5.74 16.64 1.51
C THR A 535 5.11 18.01 1.66
N VAL A 536 3.77 18.05 1.63
CA VAL A 536 3.02 19.28 1.86
C VAL A 536 3.26 19.75 3.29
N THR A 537 3.68 20.99 3.46
CA THR A 537 3.96 21.58 4.77
C THR A 537 2.81 22.47 5.24
N GLN A 538 2.23 23.25 4.32
CA GLN A 538 1.17 24.19 4.63
C GLN A 538 0.17 24.27 3.47
N VAL A 539 -1.09 24.58 3.79
CA VAL A 539 -2.20 24.67 2.83
C VAL A 539 -2.91 25.98 3.06
N PHE A 540 -3.26 26.69 1.99
CA PHE A 540 -3.93 27.99 2.06
C PHE A 540 -5.39 27.84 1.60
N PRO A 541 -6.36 27.92 2.53
CA PRO A 541 -7.76 27.72 2.20
C PRO A 541 -8.29 28.83 1.28
N VAL A 542 -9.16 28.45 0.35
CA VAL A 542 -9.95 29.41 -0.42
C VAL A 542 -10.95 30.05 0.55
N THR A 543 -10.83 31.35 0.77
CA THR A 543 -11.80 32.10 1.55
C THR A 543 -13.16 31.97 0.88
N LYS A 544 -14.14 31.39 1.59
CA LYS A 544 -15.53 31.53 1.18
C LYS A 544 -15.81 33.03 1.10
N PRO A 545 -16.45 33.54 0.03
CA PRO A 545 -17.01 34.88 0.09
C PRO A 545 -18.05 34.86 1.20
N THR A 546 -17.67 35.31 2.39
CA THR A 546 -18.59 35.61 3.48
C THR A 546 -19.51 36.68 2.91
N GLY A 547 -20.78 36.33 2.73
CA GLY A 547 -21.83 37.26 2.35
C GLY A 547 -22.11 38.24 3.49
N ASP A 548 -21.13 39.07 3.84
CA ASP A 548 -21.42 40.39 4.40
C ASP A 548 -21.56 41.32 3.21
N THR A 549 -22.79 41.37 2.68
CA THR A 549 -23.27 42.61 2.07
C THR A 549 -23.41 43.62 3.21
N GLY A 550 -22.28 44.21 3.60
CA GLY A 550 -22.26 45.46 4.35
C GLY A 550 -22.90 46.52 3.46
N ALA A 551 -24.19 46.74 3.68
CA ALA A 551 -24.92 47.82 3.08
C ALA A 551 -24.37 49.17 3.58
N LEU A 552 -24.21 50.10 2.65
CA LEU A 552 -24.11 51.57 2.82
C LEU A 552 -22.78 52.06 3.45
N CYS A 553 -22.07 53.04 2.89
CA CYS A 553 -22.56 54.24 2.22
C CYS A 553 -21.80 54.57 0.93
N ASP A 554 -22.57 54.78 -0.14
CA ASP A 554 -22.26 55.77 -1.16
C ASP A 554 -22.31 57.16 -0.48
N ASP A 555 -21.19 57.86 -0.44
CA ASP A 555 -21.18 59.33 -0.42
C ASP A 555 -20.24 59.78 -1.56
N ALA A 556 -20.83 59.83 -2.75
CA ALA A 556 -20.30 60.59 -3.85
C ALA A 556 -20.73 62.06 -3.71
N SER A 557 -19.80 62.94 -4.10
CA SER A 557 -20.01 64.32 -4.53
C SER A 557 -20.11 65.40 -3.43
N ALA A 558 -19.18 66.36 -3.45
CA ALA A 558 -19.37 67.71 -4.01
C ALA A 558 -18.03 68.50 -3.92
N PRO A 559 -17.90 69.74 -4.44
CA PRO A 559 -17.22 70.01 -5.71
C PRO A 559 -16.02 70.98 -5.58
N CYS A 560 -15.29 71.13 -6.69
CA CYS A 560 -14.35 72.22 -6.91
C CYS A 560 -15.12 73.53 -7.20
N ASP A 561 -14.90 74.55 -6.37
CA ASP A 561 -15.00 76.00 -6.64
C ASP A 561 -14.29 76.66 -5.44
N GLY A 562 -13.28 77.53 -5.52
CA GLY A 562 -13.07 78.60 -6.48
C GLY A 562 -13.38 79.95 -5.80
N ASP A 563 -12.50 80.47 -4.93
CA ASP A 563 -12.12 81.90 -4.93
C ASP A 563 -11.15 82.32 -3.80
N LYS A 564 -10.04 82.93 -4.24
CA LYS A 564 -9.43 84.19 -3.81
C LYS A 564 -8.99 84.45 -2.36
N ASN A 565 -7.71 84.84 -2.33
CA ASN A 565 -7.15 86.06 -1.73
C ASN A 565 -6.43 85.96 -0.36
N ASN A 566 -5.10 86.12 -0.52
CA ASN A 566 -4.26 87.17 0.05
C ASN A 566 -3.59 87.00 1.41
N ASN A 567 -2.28 87.27 1.33
CA ASN A 567 -1.40 87.91 2.31
C ASN A 567 -0.99 87.02 3.50
N SER A 568 0.26 86.99 3.97
CA SER A 568 1.48 87.75 3.69
C SER A 568 2.53 87.22 4.69
N THR A 569 3.82 87.22 4.32
CA THR A 569 5.01 87.42 5.19
C THR A 569 5.10 86.60 6.49
N ALA A 570 6.12 85.77 6.68
CA ALA A 570 7.53 86.13 6.76
C ALA A 570 8.41 84.90 6.61
#